data_AF-A0AAU2SK60-F1
#
_entry.id   AF-A0AAU2SK60-F1
#
_cell.length_a   1.000
_cell.length_b   1.000
_cell.length_c   1.000
_cell.angle_alpha   90.00
_cell.angle_beta   90.00
_cell.angle_gamma   90.00
#
_symmetry.space_group_name_H-M   'P 1'
#
loop_
_entity.id
_entity.type
_entity.pdbx_description
1 polymer ?
#
loop_
_entity_poly.entity_id
_entity_poly.type
_entity_poly.pdbx_seq_one_letter_code
_entity_poly.pdbx_strand_id
1 'polypeptide(L)'
;MAVARSGGARFRREQTARWEQRRLAVYADHARTLKRTPTLTYRVAVHFGNDRHPHLLSPEEAAPQLAEAALARDPSREALLMLGRDPAAWQALMERQRAGRAGYYTAVRDDLALPPGHSARWQLPSVRQP
;
A
#
# COMPACT_ATOMS: atom_id res chain seq x y z
N MET A 1 -39.18 -7.32 -35.72
CA MET A 1 -38.10 -6.34 -35.39
C MET A 1 -37.96 -6.21 -33.88
N ALA A 2 -37.21 -7.10 -33.21
CA ALA A 2 -37.06 -7.10 -31.74
C ALA A 2 -35.61 -7.38 -31.26
N VAL A 3 -34.60 -7.01 -32.06
CA VAL A 3 -33.17 -7.26 -31.76
C VAL A 3 -32.48 -6.03 -31.13
N ALA A 4 -33.02 -4.82 -31.29
CA ALA A 4 -32.36 -3.58 -30.85
C ALA A 4 -32.40 -3.33 -29.32
N ARG A 5 -33.41 -3.83 -28.60
CA ARG A 5 -33.55 -3.63 -27.14
C ARG A 5 -32.66 -4.56 -26.30
N SER A 6 -32.43 -5.79 -26.75
CA SER A 6 -31.56 -6.77 -26.08
C SER A 6 -30.08 -6.42 -26.23
N GLY A 7 -29.68 -5.83 -27.35
CA GLY A 7 -28.30 -5.35 -27.59
C GLY A 7 -27.85 -4.26 -26.62
N GLY A 8 -28.73 -3.31 -26.27
CA GLY A 8 -28.39 -2.22 -25.34
C GLY A 8 -28.17 -2.69 -23.90
N ALA A 9 -28.95 -3.66 -23.42
CA ALA A 9 -28.75 -4.24 -22.09
C ALA A 9 -27.46 -5.06 -22.00
N ARG A 10 -27.16 -5.85 -23.05
CA ARG A 10 -25.90 -6.59 -23.16
C ARG A 10 -24.70 -5.64 -23.22
N PHE A 11 -24.76 -4.62 -24.07
CA PHE A 11 -23.72 -3.60 -24.20
C PHE A 11 -23.43 -2.88 -22.88
N ARG A 12 -24.48 -2.49 -22.12
CA ARG A 12 -24.29 -1.87 -20.80
C ARG A 12 -23.58 -2.80 -19.82
N ARG A 13 -23.96 -4.07 -19.76
CA ARG A 13 -23.30 -5.06 -18.88
C ARG A 13 -21.84 -5.28 -19.27
N GLU A 14 -21.56 -5.41 -20.56
CA GLU A 14 -20.19 -5.54 -21.08
C GLU A 14 -19.35 -4.29 -20.75
N GLN A 15 -19.92 -3.10 -20.89
CA GLN A 15 -19.26 -1.84 -20.51
C GLN A 15 -19.01 -1.73 -19.01
N THR A 16 -19.98 -2.11 -18.17
CA THR A 16 -19.80 -2.17 -16.71
C THR A 16 -18.70 -3.16 -16.33
N ALA A 17 -18.70 -4.37 -16.89
CA ALA A 17 -17.69 -5.38 -16.61
C ALA A 17 -16.28 -4.92 -17.03
N ARG A 18 -16.14 -4.29 -18.21
CA ARG A 18 -14.87 -3.70 -18.66
C ARG A 18 -14.41 -2.58 -17.73
N TRP A 19 -15.33 -1.76 -17.24
CA TRP A 19 -15.03 -0.69 -16.30
C TRP A 19 -14.58 -1.24 -14.94
N GLU A 20 -15.26 -2.26 -14.40
CA GLU A 20 -14.88 -2.95 -13.16
C GLU A 20 -13.51 -3.62 -13.28
N GLN A 21 -13.25 -4.30 -14.39
CA GLN A 21 -11.97 -4.93 -14.65
C GLN A 21 -10.83 -3.90 -14.73
N ARG A 22 -11.07 -2.76 -15.38
CA ARG A 22 -10.10 -1.65 -15.44
C ARG A 22 -9.83 -1.07 -14.05
N ARG A 23 -10.87 -0.91 -13.22
CA ARG A 23 -10.74 -0.45 -11.83
C ARG A 23 -9.93 -1.42 -10.98
N LEU A 24 -10.23 -2.72 -11.07
CA LEU A 24 -9.48 -3.75 -10.33
C LEU A 24 -8.00 -3.77 -10.73
N ALA A 25 -7.70 -3.63 -12.02
CA ALA A 25 -6.34 -3.60 -12.52
C ALA A 25 -5.53 -2.43 -11.94
N VAL A 26 -6.07 -1.20 -11.96
CA VAL A 26 -5.41 -0.03 -11.38
C VAL A 26 -5.26 -0.14 -9.86
N TYR A 27 -6.26 -0.68 -9.16
CA TYR A 27 -6.15 -0.90 -7.72
C TYR A 27 -5.05 -1.91 -7.38
N ALA A 28 -4.99 -3.02 -8.11
CA ALA A 28 -3.96 -4.04 -7.92
C ALA A 28 -2.56 -3.52 -8.24
N ASP A 29 -2.41 -2.76 -9.34
CA ASP A 29 -1.15 -2.15 -9.73
C ASP A 29 -0.64 -1.17 -8.68
N HIS A 30 -1.50 -0.24 -8.26
CA HIS A 30 -1.16 0.70 -7.20
C HIS A 30 -0.82 0.01 -5.88
N ALA A 31 -1.58 -1.03 -5.49
CA ALA A 31 -1.30 -1.79 -4.27
C ALA A 31 0.07 -2.49 -4.32
N ARG A 32 0.45 -3.08 -5.46
CA ARG A 32 1.77 -3.70 -5.64
C ARG A 32 2.88 -2.66 -5.53
N THR A 33 2.74 -1.53 -6.21
CA THR A 33 3.75 -0.46 -6.19
C THR A 33 3.90 0.13 -4.80
N LEU A 34 2.78 0.34 -4.07
CA LEU A 34 2.81 0.78 -2.67
C LEU A 34 3.53 -0.20 -1.73
N LYS A 35 3.40 -1.51 -1.98
CA LYS A 35 3.99 -2.55 -1.12
C LYS A 35 5.49 -2.76 -1.37
N ARG A 36 6.03 -2.28 -2.49
CA ARG A 36 7.45 -2.46 -2.85
C ARG A 36 8.39 -1.78 -1.85
N THR A 37 8.10 -0.54 -1.45
CA THR A 37 8.95 0.20 -0.50
C THR A 37 9.02 -0.46 0.88
N PRO A 38 7.89 -0.77 1.58
CA PRO A 38 7.95 -1.47 2.87
C PRO A 38 8.71 -2.79 2.81
N THR A 39 8.51 -3.59 1.76
CA THR A 39 9.23 -4.86 1.58
C THR A 39 10.75 -4.64 1.49
N LEU A 40 11.20 -3.66 0.72
CA LEU A 40 12.63 -3.32 0.64
C LEU A 40 13.17 -2.82 1.98
N THR A 41 12.42 -1.98 2.69
CA THR A 41 12.83 -1.46 3.99
C THR A 41 12.97 -2.55 5.05
N TYR A 42 12.07 -3.54 5.10
CA TYR A 42 12.21 -4.69 6.01
C TYR A 42 13.44 -5.53 5.70
N ARG A 43 13.75 -5.74 4.41
CA ARG A 43 14.97 -6.46 4.00
C ARG A 43 16.26 -5.74 4.38
N VAL A 44 16.26 -4.40 4.32
CA VAL A 44 17.37 -3.56 4.82
C VAL A 44 17.44 -3.58 6.35
N ALA A 45 16.30 -3.60 7.04
CA ALA A 45 16.29 -3.68 8.51
C ALA A 45 16.99 -4.95 9.03
N VAL A 46 16.87 -6.08 8.31
CA VAL A 46 17.62 -7.32 8.64
C VAL A 46 19.13 -7.13 8.59
N HIS A 47 19.65 -6.36 7.62
CA HIS A 47 21.08 -6.10 7.52
C HIS A 47 21.63 -5.45 8.81
N PHE A 48 20.80 -4.66 9.49
CA PHE A 48 21.12 -4.03 10.77
C PHE A 48 20.71 -4.86 12.01
N GLY A 49 20.26 -6.10 11.82
CA GLY A 49 19.82 -6.97 12.92
C GLY A 49 18.45 -6.60 13.53
N ASN A 50 17.67 -5.75 12.87
CA ASN A 50 16.39 -5.23 13.39
C ASN A 50 15.17 -6.11 13.04
N ASP A 51 15.33 -7.18 12.25
CA ASP A 51 14.25 -8.08 11.81
C ASP A 51 14.79 -9.47 11.44
N ARG A 52 13.93 -10.50 11.36
CA ARG A 52 14.23 -11.88 10.90
C ARG A 52 13.64 -12.19 9.51
N HIS A 53 13.62 -11.23 8.60
CA HIS A 53 13.16 -11.47 7.24
C HIS A 53 14.13 -12.41 6.48
N PRO A 54 13.66 -13.43 5.74
CA PRO A 54 14.50 -14.47 5.12
C PRO A 54 15.41 -13.98 3.98
N HIS A 55 15.36 -12.69 3.62
CA HIS A 55 16.01 -12.15 2.41
C HIS A 55 16.67 -10.81 2.72
N LEU A 56 17.85 -10.85 3.34
CA LEU A 56 18.62 -9.65 3.64
C LEU A 56 18.93 -8.84 2.36
N LEU A 57 19.08 -7.53 2.51
CA LEU A 57 19.54 -6.64 1.46
C LEU A 57 20.38 -5.53 2.10
N SER A 58 21.58 -5.28 1.59
CA SER A 58 22.37 -4.16 2.11
C SER A 58 21.73 -2.82 1.70
N PRO A 59 22.00 -1.72 2.44
CA PRO A 59 21.52 -0.40 2.08
C PRO A 59 21.96 0.05 0.68
N GLU A 60 23.19 -0.29 0.27
CA GLU A 60 23.75 0.05 -1.04
C GLU A 60 23.01 -0.67 -2.16
N GLU A 61 22.76 -1.98 -2.02
CA GLU A 61 21.98 -2.76 -3.00
C GLU A 61 20.50 -2.35 -3.04
N ALA A 62 19.96 -1.85 -1.92
CA ALA A 62 18.58 -1.39 -1.83
C ALA A 62 18.35 0.00 -2.42
N ALA A 63 19.35 0.88 -2.40
CA ALA A 63 19.24 2.25 -2.87
C ALA A 63 18.64 2.39 -4.29
N PRO A 64 19.13 1.68 -5.33
CA PRO A 64 18.54 1.78 -6.66
C PRO A 64 17.11 1.22 -6.72
N GLN A 65 16.82 0.15 -5.96
CA GLN A 65 15.49 -0.46 -5.91
C GLN A 65 14.46 0.44 -5.21
N LEU A 66 14.89 1.18 -4.18
CA LEU A 66 14.06 2.16 -3.47
C LEU A 66 13.79 3.38 -4.34
N ALA A 67 14.79 3.85 -5.10
CA ALA A 67 14.61 4.93 -6.07
C ALA A 67 13.62 4.53 -7.18
N GLU A 68 13.76 3.33 -7.75
CA GLU A 68 12.81 2.79 -8.74
C GLU A 68 11.39 2.68 -8.16
N ALA A 69 11.25 2.16 -6.94
CA ALA A 69 9.96 2.03 -6.27
C ALA A 69 9.30 3.39 -6.02
N ALA A 70 10.07 4.42 -5.70
CA ALA A 70 9.58 5.79 -5.55
C ALA A 70 9.07 6.35 -6.89
N LEU A 71 9.85 6.20 -7.96
CA LEU A 71 9.47 6.67 -9.31
C LEU A 71 8.25 5.94 -9.87
N ALA A 72 8.13 4.63 -9.64
CA ALA A 72 6.99 3.84 -10.11
C ALA A 72 5.68 4.20 -9.38
N ARG A 73 5.76 4.72 -8.15
CA ARG A 73 4.60 5.03 -7.33
C ARG A 73 3.74 6.13 -7.92
N ASP A 74 4.35 7.17 -8.48
CA ASP A 74 3.66 8.34 -9.00
C ASP A 74 2.68 8.02 -10.14
N PRO A 75 3.07 7.33 -11.24
CA PRO A 75 2.14 7.01 -12.32
C PRO A 75 1.02 6.07 -11.87
N SER A 76 1.30 5.09 -11.00
CA SER A 76 0.26 4.20 -10.45
C SER A 76 -0.75 4.98 -9.58
N ARG A 77 -0.28 6.01 -8.86
CA ARG A 77 -1.11 6.89 -8.03
C ARG A 77 -1.94 7.83 -8.89
N GLU A 78 -1.37 8.38 -9.95
CA GLU A 78 -2.11 9.23 -10.89
C GLU A 78 -3.21 8.46 -11.61
N ALA A 79 -2.92 7.24 -12.08
CA ALA A 79 -3.94 6.36 -12.67
C ALA A 79 -5.10 6.08 -11.69
N LEU A 80 -4.79 5.94 -10.39
CA LEU A 80 -5.80 5.79 -9.35
C LEU A 80 -6.69 7.03 -9.17
N LEU A 81 -6.10 8.22 -9.26
CA LEU A 81 -6.81 9.50 -9.16
C LEU A 81 -7.70 9.72 -10.39
N MET A 82 -7.21 9.39 -11.58
CA MET A 82 -7.95 9.55 -12.85
C MET A 82 -9.12 8.58 -13.02
N LEU A 83 -9.21 7.52 -12.21
CA LEU A 83 -10.32 6.57 -12.25
C LEU A 83 -11.68 7.14 -11.81
N GLY A 84 -11.75 8.41 -11.40
CA GLY A 84 -13.01 9.07 -11.04
C GLY A 84 -13.66 8.39 -9.85
N ARG A 85 -13.22 8.75 -8.64
CA ARG A 85 -13.82 8.20 -7.42
C ARG A 85 -15.04 9.01 -7.03
N ASP A 86 -16.04 8.32 -6.48
CA ASP A 86 -16.92 8.91 -5.48
C ASP A 86 -16.05 9.33 -4.29
N PRO A 87 -15.83 10.65 -4.08
CA PRO A 87 -14.95 11.13 -3.02
C PRO A 87 -15.44 10.69 -1.64
N ALA A 88 -16.76 10.58 -1.43
CA ALA A 88 -17.32 10.21 -0.14
C ALA A 88 -17.04 8.74 0.22
N ALA A 89 -17.28 7.82 -0.73
CA ALA A 89 -16.95 6.41 -0.54
C ALA A 89 -15.44 6.19 -0.30
N TRP A 90 -14.59 6.97 -0.98
CA TRP A 90 -13.14 6.94 -0.76
C TRP A 90 -12.74 7.44 0.61
N GLN A 91 -13.28 8.58 1.05
CA GLN A 91 -13.02 9.12 2.38
C GLN A 91 -13.44 8.12 3.47
N ALA A 92 -14.62 7.53 3.35
CA ALA A 92 -15.11 6.53 4.30
C ALA A 92 -14.20 5.28 4.35
N LEU A 93 -13.69 4.82 3.20
CA LEU A 93 -12.73 3.72 3.15
C LEU A 93 -11.40 4.08 3.83
N MET A 94 -10.86 5.28 3.55
CA MET A 94 -9.62 5.75 4.16
C MET A 94 -9.75 5.94 5.67
N GLU A 95 -10.89 6.43 6.15
CA GLU A 95 -11.17 6.57 7.58
C GLU A 95 -11.16 5.21 8.28
N ARG A 96 -11.88 4.22 7.72
CA ARG A 96 -11.86 2.84 8.26
C ARG A 96 -10.46 2.24 8.25
N GLN A 97 -9.68 2.47 7.20
CA GLN A 97 -8.30 1.99 7.11
C GLN A 97 -7.38 2.63 8.16
N ARG A 98 -7.52 3.95 8.40
CA ARG A 98 -6.76 4.66 9.44
C ARG A 98 -7.15 4.18 10.84
N ALA A 99 -8.45 4.05 11.11
CA ALA A 99 -8.96 3.54 12.39
C ALA A 99 -8.47 2.11 12.65
N GLY A 100 -8.53 1.22 11.66
CA GLY A 100 -8.02 -0.15 11.78
C GLY A 100 -6.52 -0.21 12.07
N ARG A 101 -5.72 0.62 11.39
CA ARG A 101 -4.28 0.71 11.67
C ARG A 101 -3.99 1.27 13.06
N ALA A 102 -4.72 2.30 13.49
CA ALA A 102 -4.57 2.87 14.81
C ALA A 102 -4.87 1.81 15.89
N GLY A 103 -5.99 1.10 15.77
CA GLY A 103 -6.34 0.00 16.68
C GLY A 103 -5.29 -1.11 16.73
N TYR A 104 -4.78 -1.53 15.57
CA TYR A 104 -3.67 -2.51 15.50
C TYR A 104 -2.43 -2.03 16.26
N TYR A 105 -1.99 -0.79 16.04
CA TYR A 105 -0.80 -0.28 16.72
C TYR A 105 -1.02 -0.03 18.21
N THR A 106 -2.24 0.32 18.64
CA THR A 106 -2.60 0.38 20.06
C THR A 106 -2.49 -1.00 20.69
N ALA A 107 -3.11 -2.03 20.12
CA ALA A 107 -3.03 -3.40 20.63
C ALA A 107 -1.57 -3.89 20.71
N VAL A 108 -0.79 -3.72 19.65
CA VAL A 108 0.65 -4.08 19.64
C VAL A 108 1.44 -3.33 20.70
N ARG A 109 1.12 -2.06 20.97
CA ARG A 109 1.79 -1.30 22.02
C ARG A 109 1.46 -1.84 23.40
N ASP A 110 0.18 -2.10 23.65
CA ASP A 110 -0.28 -2.59 24.95
C ASP A 110 0.33 -3.96 25.24
N ASP A 111 0.32 -4.87 24.26
CA ASP A 111 0.89 -6.22 24.35
C ASP A 111 2.40 -6.20 24.61
N LEU A 112 3.12 -5.25 24.01
CA LEU A 112 4.58 -5.13 24.11
C LEU A 112 5.04 -4.08 25.13
N ALA A 113 4.12 -3.50 25.90
CA ALA A 113 4.37 -2.40 26.86
C ALA A 113 5.21 -1.24 26.27
N LEU A 114 4.93 -0.87 25.01
CA LEU A 114 5.72 0.12 24.28
C LEU A 114 5.28 1.56 24.62
N PRO A 115 6.22 2.52 24.77
CA PRO A 115 5.91 3.92 25.13
C PRO A 115 4.97 4.56 24.11
N PRO A 116 4.08 5.51 24.41
CA PRO A 116 3.22 6.18 23.41
C PRO A 116 4.01 7.03 22.37
N GLY A 117 3.36 7.51 21.29
CA GLY A 117 3.95 8.40 20.27
C GLY A 117 4.41 7.77 18.94
N HIS A 118 5.10 8.52 18.08
CA HIS A 118 5.64 7.97 16.82
C HIS A 118 6.94 7.21 17.13
N SER A 119 7.07 5.95 16.71
CA SER A 119 8.23 5.09 17.06
C SER A 119 9.58 5.69 16.65
N ALA A 120 9.62 6.43 15.54
CA ALA A 120 10.77 7.21 15.10
C ALA A 120 11.29 8.27 16.11
N ARG A 121 10.50 8.62 17.14
CA ARG A 121 10.88 9.57 18.20
C ARG A 121 11.26 8.89 19.50
N TRP A 122 11.22 7.56 19.54
CA TRP A 122 11.66 6.83 20.72
C TRP A 122 13.18 6.91 20.84
N GLN A 123 13.66 7.16 22.05
CA GLN A 123 15.07 7.02 22.36
C GLN A 123 15.39 5.52 22.39
N LEU A 124 16.01 5.02 21.33
CA LEU A 124 16.54 3.67 21.33
C LEU A 124 17.81 3.65 22.18
N PRO A 125 17.99 2.65 23.06
CA PRO A 125 19.25 2.50 23.79
C PRO A 125 20.39 2.43 22.79
N SER A 126 21.44 3.24 22.99
CA SER A 126 22.64 3.24 22.16
C SER A 126 23.23 1.83 22.17
N VAL A 127 23.23 1.16 21.03
CA VAL A 127 23.99 -0.08 20.88
C VAL A 127 25.46 0.29 21.08
N ARG A 128 26.10 -0.21 22.15
CA ARG A 128 27.56 -0.18 22.26
C ARG A 128 28.09 -0.91 21.03
N GLN A 129 28.77 -0.18 20.15
CA GLN A 129 29.55 -0.81 19.10
C GLN A 129 30.69 -1.61 19.78
N PRO A 130 30.99 -2.83 19.31
CA PRO A 130 32.15 -3.59 19.74
C PRO A 130 33.47 -2.88 19.37
#